data_AF-A0A1B8HFH1-F1
#
_entry.id   AF-A0A1B8HFH1-F1
#
_cell.length_a   1.000
_cell.length_b   1.000
_cell.length_c   1.000
_cell.angle_alpha   90.00
_cell.angle_beta   90.00
_cell.angle_gamma   90.00
#
_symmetry.space_group_name_H-M   'P 1'
#
loop_
_entity.id
_entity.type
_entity.pdbx_description
1 polymer ?
#
loop_
_entity_poly.entity_id
_entity_poly.type
_entity_poly.pdbx_seq_one_letter_code
_entity_poly.pdbx_strand_id
1 'polypeptide(L)'
;MGLGVPQLPETLICDQCNSADGTVKRMLKLPENFLFSPLEMRIFIEATPHGKHKIDYVRALDLFTILMNSNGHGSRLFFKI
;
A
#
# COMPACT_ATOMS: atom_id res chain seq x y z
N MET A 1 -15.64 1.81 -23.57
CA MET A 1 -15.38 2.27 -22.19
C MET A 1 -13.87 2.19 -21.98
N GLY A 2 -13.19 3.33 -21.90
CA GLY A 2 -11.77 3.34 -21.55
C GLY A 2 -11.66 3.18 -20.04
N LEU A 3 -11.15 2.04 -19.58
CA LEU A 3 -10.68 1.91 -18.20
C LEU A 3 -9.52 2.90 -18.05
N GLY A 4 -9.59 3.81 -17.08
CA GLY A 4 -8.61 4.89 -16.93
C GLY A 4 -7.15 4.40 -16.83
N VAL A 5 -6.20 5.34 -16.87
CA VAL A 5 -4.77 5.01 -16.77
C VAL A 5 -4.48 4.43 -15.36
N PRO A 6 -3.79 3.27 -15.25
CA PRO A 6 -3.35 2.73 -13.97
C PRO A 6 -2.48 3.72 -13.20
N GLN A 7 -2.73 3.88 -11.89
CA GLN A 7 -1.94 4.78 -11.03
C GLN A 7 -0.57 4.19 -10.67
N LEU A 8 -0.41 2.88 -10.78
CA LEU A 8 0.81 2.14 -10.48
C LEU A 8 1.28 1.36 -11.73
N PRO A 9 2.60 1.16 -11.89
CA PRO A 9 3.13 0.36 -12.99
C PRO A 9 2.69 -1.10 -12.87
N GLU A 10 2.55 -1.77 -14.01
CA GLU A 10 2.30 -3.20 -14.08
C GLU A 10 3.41 -3.97 -13.34
N THR A 11 3.01 -4.83 -12.39
CA THR A 11 3.95 -5.57 -11.54
C THR A 11 3.40 -6.97 -11.25
N LEU A 12 4.25 -7.99 -11.38
CA LEU A 12 3.93 -9.36 -10.97
C LEU A 12 4.09 -9.50 -9.45
N ILE A 13 3.00 -9.86 -8.75
CA ILE A 13 3.00 -10.15 -7.32
C ILE A 13 2.18 -11.41 -7.02
N CYS A 14 2.44 -12.07 -5.88
CA CYS A 14 1.64 -13.20 -5.44
C CYS A 14 0.29 -12.73 -4.85
N ASP A 15 -0.68 -13.64 -4.74
CA ASP A 15 -2.02 -13.35 -4.18
C ASP A 15 -1.97 -12.79 -2.75
N GLN A 16 -1.03 -13.28 -1.93
CA GLN A 16 -0.87 -12.79 -0.56
C GLN A 16 -0.36 -11.35 -0.50
N CYS A 17 0.59 -10.98 -1.37
CA CYS A 17 1.01 -9.59 -1.50
C CYS A 17 -0.12 -8.75 -2.09
N ASN A 18 -0.85 -9.25 -3.10
CA ASN A 18 -1.95 -8.53 -3.72
C ASN A 18 -3.05 -8.13 -2.73
N SER A 19 -3.34 -8.98 -1.74
CA SER A 19 -4.32 -8.70 -0.69
C SER A 19 -3.77 -7.87 0.49
N ALA A 20 -2.46 -7.64 0.57
CA ALA A 20 -1.85 -7.03 1.74
C ALA A 20 -2.18 -5.53 1.90
N ASP A 21 -2.22 -4.75 0.81
CA ASP A 21 -2.61 -3.34 0.86
C ASP A 21 -4.02 -3.17 1.44
N GLY A 22 -4.99 -3.88 0.89
CA GLY A 22 -6.37 -3.86 1.39
C GLY A 22 -6.50 -4.35 2.84
N THR A 23 -5.69 -5.34 3.23
CA THR A 23 -5.66 -5.83 4.62
C THR A 23 -5.13 -4.77 5.58
N VAL A 24 -3.98 -4.16 5.27
CA VAL A 24 -3.39 -3.09 6.07
C VAL A 24 -4.34 -1.90 6.20
N LYS A 25 -4.92 -1.44 5.09
CA LYS A 25 -5.85 -0.31 5.09
C LYS A 25 -7.04 -0.54 6.01
N ARG A 26 -7.64 -1.73 5.97
CA ARG A 26 -8.75 -2.09 6.87
C ARG A 26 -8.33 -2.16 8.32
N MET A 27 -7.20 -2.80 8.60
CA MET A 27 -6.70 -2.99 9.97
C MET A 27 -6.31 -1.66 10.63
N LEU A 28 -5.66 -0.76 9.88
CA LEU A 28 -5.17 0.53 10.38
C LEU A 28 -6.13 1.70 10.13
N LYS A 29 -7.28 1.45 9.49
CA LYS A 29 -8.27 2.48 9.09
C LYS A 29 -7.65 3.61 8.25
N LEU A 30 -6.80 3.24 7.30
CA LEU A 30 -6.17 4.21 6.38
C LEU A 30 -7.17 4.69 5.31
N PRO A 31 -6.94 5.86 4.67
CA PRO A 31 -7.82 6.39 3.63
C PRO A 31 -8.05 5.41 2.48
N GLU A 32 -9.29 5.34 1.99
CA GLU A 32 -9.67 4.38 0.94
C GLU A 32 -8.95 4.61 -0.40
N ASN A 33 -8.63 5.86 -0.72
CA ASN A 33 -7.96 6.23 -1.97
C ASN A 33 -6.44 6.17 -1.90
N PHE A 34 -5.88 5.85 -0.72
CA PHE A 34 -4.44 5.65 -0.56
C PHE A 34 -4.06 4.23 -1.00
N LEU A 35 -2.93 4.07 -1.66
CA LEU A 35 -2.35 2.75 -2.00
C LEU A 35 -0.86 2.74 -1.69
N PHE A 36 -0.38 1.62 -1.15
CA PHE A 36 1.04 1.30 -1.16
C PHE A 36 1.43 0.72 -2.52
N SER A 37 2.53 1.18 -3.09
CA SER A 37 3.17 0.52 -4.23
C SER A 37 3.80 -0.82 -3.81
N PRO A 38 4.03 -1.77 -4.73
CA PRO A 38 4.70 -3.03 -4.40
C PRO A 38 6.07 -2.85 -3.72
N LEU A 39 6.81 -1.80 -4.07
CA LEU A 39 8.10 -1.46 -3.45
C LEU A 39 7.93 -1.01 -1.99
N GLU A 40 6.89 -0.23 -1.69
CA GLU A 40 6.57 0.19 -0.33
C GLU A 40 6.05 -0.98 0.52
N MET A 41 5.25 -1.86 -0.07
CA MET A 41 4.74 -3.06 0.59
C MET A 41 5.86 -3.98 1.09
N ARG A 42 7.00 -4.01 0.39
CA ARG A 42 8.19 -4.77 0.82
C ARG A 42 8.72 -4.34 2.21
N ILE A 43 8.44 -3.12 2.65
CA ILE A 43 8.91 -2.62 3.96
C ILE A 43 8.18 -3.31 5.12
N PHE A 44 6.91 -3.67 4.93
CA PHE A 44 6.06 -4.22 6.00
C PHE A 44 5.56 -5.65 5.73
N ILE A 45 5.85 -6.24 4.56
CA ILE A 45 5.54 -7.64 4.27
C ILE A 45 6.81 -8.48 4.46
N GLU A 46 6.74 -9.42 5.41
CA GLU A 46 7.73 -10.48 5.56
C GLU A 46 7.23 -11.73 4.83
N ALA A 47 7.81 -11.99 3.66
CA ALA A 47 7.49 -13.17 2.87
C ALA A 47 7.97 -14.45 3.57
N THR A 48 7.06 -15.40 3.75
CA THR A 48 7.34 -16.69 4.39
C THR A 48 7.23 -17.83 3.37
N PRO A 49 8.29 -18.62 3.15
CA PRO A 49 8.22 -19.81 2.31
C PRO A 49 7.20 -20.81 2.85
N HIS A 50 6.40 -21.40 1.97
CA HIS A 50 5.38 -22.40 2.31
C HIS A 50 4.39 -21.95 3.42
N GLY A 51 4.26 -20.65 3.64
CA GLY A 51 3.50 -20.09 4.74
C GLY A 51 2.71 -18.84 4.36
N LYS A 52 1.93 -18.35 5.33
CA LYS A 52 1.27 -17.05 5.22
C LYS A 52 2.26 -15.94 5.46
N HIS A 53 2.36 -15.00 4.53
CA HIS A 53 3.19 -13.81 4.70
C HIS A 53 2.75 -13.07 5.95
N LYS A 54 3.71 -12.54 6.70
CA LYS A 54 3.43 -11.74 7.88
C LYS A 54 3.38 -10.28 7.50
N ILE A 55 2.45 -9.55 8.11
CA ILE A 55 2.30 -8.11 7.93
C ILE A 55 2.72 -7.44 9.23
N ASP A 56 3.71 -6.56 9.13
CA ASP A 56 4.13 -5.67 10.21
C ASP A 56 3.31 -4.37 10.16
N TYR A 57 2.22 -4.35 10.93
CA TYR A 57 1.31 -3.20 10.96
C TYR A 57 1.94 -1.94 11.54
N VAL A 58 2.96 -2.06 12.39
CA VAL A 58 3.67 -0.91 12.95
C VAL A 58 4.49 -0.25 11.86
N ARG A 59 5.28 -1.03 11.12
CA ARG A 59 6.05 -0.51 9.97
C ARG A 59 5.16 0.06 8.87
N ALA A 60 4.00 -0.56 8.63
CA ALA A 60 3.04 -0.03 7.66
C ALA A 60 2.50 1.35 8.07
N LEU A 61 2.18 1.54 9.35
CA LEU A 61 1.71 2.82 9.88
C LEU A 61 2.81 3.89 9.87
N ASP A 62 4.05 3.52 10.22
CA ASP A 62 5.20 4.42 10.19
C ASP A 62 5.47 4.90 8.75
N LEU A 63 5.49 3.96 7.79
CA LEU A 63 5.67 4.29 6.39
C LEU A 63 4.55 5.19 5.86
N PHE A 64 3.28 4.89 6.21
CA PHE A 64 2.16 5.76 5.86
C PHE A 64 2.39 7.17 6.41
N THR A 65 2.70 7.31 7.69
CA THR A 65 2.99 8.60 8.33
C THR A 65 4.08 9.38 7.60
N ILE A 66 5.18 8.71 7.22
CA ILE A 66 6.28 9.33 6.48
C ILE A 66 5.80 9.80 5.10
N LEU A 67 5.08 8.97 4.35
CA LEU A 67 4.57 9.30 3.01
C LEU A 67 3.57 10.48 3.06
N MET A 68 2.78 10.56 4.11
CA MET A 68 1.81 11.64 4.36
C MET A 68 2.48 12.97 4.68
N ASN A 69 3.60 12.93 5.41
CA ASN A 69 4.34 14.13 5.83
C ASN A 69 5.35 14.62 4.78
N SER A 70 5.82 13.73 3.91
CA SER A 70 6.81 14.04 2.86
C SER A 70 6.18 14.72 1.63
N ASN A 71 5.05 15.43 1.79
CA ASN A 71 4.26 16.04 0.71
C ASN A 71 4.98 17.24 0.04
N GLY A 72 6.05 16.96 -0.70
CA GLY A 72 6.61 17.79 -1.75
C GLY A 72 6.63 16.98 -3.05
N HIS A 73 5.74 17.31 -3.98
CA HIS A 73 5.56 16.72 -5.32
C HIS A 73 4.79 15.38 -5.43
N GLY A 74 3.46 15.48 -5.46
CA GLY A 74 2.61 14.54 -6.21
C GLY A 74 1.55 13.79 -5.39
N SER A 75 0.58 14.54 -4.83
CA SER A 75 -0.75 14.12 -4.38
C SER A 75 -1.04 12.60 -4.34
N ARG A 76 -0.76 11.95 -3.20
CA ARG A 76 -1.26 10.60 -2.89
C ARG A 76 -2.49 10.57 -1.98
N LEU A 77 -2.98 11.76 -1.59
CA LEU A 77 -4.33 11.94 -1.08
C LEU A 77 -5.02 12.99 -1.93
N PHE A 78 -6.10 12.59 -2.57
CA PHE A 78 -7.15 13.54 -2.86
C PHE A 78 -7.77 13.98 -1.54
N PHE A 79 -7.25 15.05 -0.94
CA PHE A 79 -8.05 15.89 -0.05
C PHE A 79 -9.06 16.61 -0.93
N LYS A 80 -10.35 16.27 -0.78
CA LYS A 80 -11.40 17.23 -1.09
C LYS A 80 -12.49 17.12 -0.03
N ILE A 81 -12.68 18.27 0.61
CA ILE A 81 -13.71 18.66 1.58
C ILE A 81 -15.09 18.21 1.10
#